data_AF-A0A5W6ZSB1-F1
#
_entry.id   AF-A0A5W6ZSB1-F1
#
_cell.length_a   1.000
_cell.length_b   1.000
_cell.length_c   1.000
_cell.angle_alpha   90.00
_cell.angle_beta   90.00
_cell.angle_gamma   90.00
#
_symmetry.space_group_name_H-M   'P 1'
#
loop_
_entity.id
_entity.type
_entity.pdbx_description
1 polymer ?
#
loop_
_entity_poly.entity_id
_entity_poly.type
_entity_poly.pdbx_seq_one_letter_code
_entity_poly.pdbx_strand_id
1 'polypeptide(L)'
;TLFSADVVASACHVVVDADGTGSSRLTFGTYRKSSAAPVPPRDFTVRLYETGATVQGCSAFLAGQIATLNFGNPGQLDGQGVVTRGAGDGIRIDVRAADTQADFRGRITQANHEVKYPVDFAAKGQFRFRAQPVFPADVKAGEYNGALTFVVTYQ
;
A
#
# COMPACT_ATOMS: atom_id res chain seq x y z
N THR A 1 22.76 22.80 -29.96
CA THR A 1 21.98 22.71 -28.71
C THR A 1 20.92 21.64 -28.89
N LEU A 2 21.05 20.51 -28.20
CA LEU A 2 20.04 19.45 -28.22
C LEU A 2 19.00 19.82 -27.16
N PHE A 3 17.82 20.27 -27.58
CA PHE A 3 16.70 20.46 -26.66
C PHE A 3 16.01 19.10 -26.50
N SER A 4 16.14 18.50 -25.31
CA SER A 4 15.34 17.34 -24.90
C SER A 4 14.16 17.86 -24.11
N ALA A 5 12.94 17.56 -24.55
CA ALA A 5 11.71 17.92 -23.86
C ALA A 5 10.83 16.67 -23.81
N ASP A 6 10.63 16.12 -22.62
CA ASP A 6 9.65 15.06 -22.38
C ASP A 6 8.27 15.70 -22.22
N VAL A 7 7.42 15.53 -23.24
CA VAL A 7 6.01 15.93 -23.17
C VAL A 7 5.24 14.77 -22.53
N VAL A 8 4.96 14.90 -21.23
CA VAL A 8 4.30 13.85 -20.46
C VAL A 8 2.83 14.21 -20.30
N ALA A 9 1.96 13.53 -21.06
CA ALA A 9 0.50 13.66 -21.00
C ALA A 9 -0.17 12.45 -20.31
N SER A 10 0.61 11.61 -19.63
CA SER A 10 0.14 10.32 -19.14
C SER A 10 -0.48 10.43 -17.74
N ALA A 11 -1.78 10.17 -17.67
CA ALA A 11 -2.41 9.76 -16.42
C ALA A 11 -2.14 8.26 -16.23
N CYS A 12 -1.60 7.87 -15.07
CA CYS A 12 -1.44 6.46 -14.74
C CYS A 12 -2.75 5.88 -14.22
N HIS A 13 -3.15 4.74 -14.73
CA HIS A 13 -4.20 3.93 -14.14
C HIS A 13 -3.60 2.99 -13.09
N VAL A 14 -4.22 2.93 -11.90
CA VAL A 14 -3.75 2.13 -10.77
C VAL A 14 -4.61 0.88 -10.62
N VAL A 15 -3.97 -0.28 -10.49
CA VAL A 15 -4.58 -1.56 -10.14
C VAL A 15 -3.95 -2.08 -8.86
N VAL A 16 -4.76 -2.64 -7.96
CA VAL A 16 -4.28 -3.33 -6.77
C VAL A 16 -4.51 -4.83 -6.95
N ASP A 17 -3.45 -5.60 -6.76
CA ASP A 17 -3.46 -7.06 -6.74
C ASP A 17 -3.19 -7.55 -5.32
N ALA A 18 -4.24 -7.93 -4.59
CA ALA A 18 -4.18 -8.53 -3.27
C ALA A 18 -4.46 -10.04 -3.33
N ASP A 19 -5.67 -10.48 -2.97
CA ASP A 19 -6.11 -11.88 -3.07
C ASP A 19 -6.52 -12.28 -4.51
N GLY A 20 -5.65 -12.02 -5.49
CA GLY A 20 -5.88 -12.29 -6.92
C GLY A 20 -5.79 -11.05 -7.80
N THR A 21 -5.65 -11.25 -9.11
CA THR A 21 -5.49 -10.16 -10.09
C THR A 21 -6.72 -9.25 -10.10
N GLY A 22 -6.50 -7.95 -9.89
CA GLY A 22 -7.55 -6.92 -9.85
C GLY A 22 -8.39 -6.87 -8.57
N SER A 23 -8.04 -7.65 -7.53
CA SER A 23 -8.69 -7.57 -6.23
C SER A 23 -8.00 -6.56 -5.32
N SER A 24 -8.74 -5.55 -4.86
CA SER A 24 -8.29 -4.62 -3.81
C SER A 24 -8.61 -5.11 -2.39
N ARG A 25 -9.13 -6.33 -2.24
CA ARG A 25 -9.51 -6.90 -0.95
C ARG A 25 -8.46 -7.88 -0.45
N LEU A 26 -8.06 -7.69 0.81
CA LEU A 26 -7.25 -8.62 1.58
C LEU A 26 -8.11 -9.35 2.61
N THR A 27 -8.02 -10.67 2.59
CA THR A 27 -8.70 -11.57 3.52
C THR A 27 -7.64 -12.25 4.38
N PHE A 28 -7.71 -11.99 5.68
CA PHE A 28 -6.82 -12.60 6.66
C PHE A 28 -7.46 -13.86 7.25
N GLY A 29 -6.60 -14.79 7.69
CA GLY A 29 -7.06 -16.00 8.37
C GLY A 29 -7.63 -15.74 9.76
N THR A 30 -8.13 -16.81 10.39
CA THR A 30 -8.71 -16.75 11.74
C THR A 30 -7.63 -16.68 12.82
N TYR A 31 -7.69 -15.65 13.66
CA TYR A 31 -6.93 -15.62 14.91
C TYR A 31 -7.59 -16.48 15.99
N ARG A 32 -6.83 -17.41 16.58
CA ARG A 32 -7.29 -18.26 17.69
C ARG A 32 -6.68 -17.80 18.99
N LYS A 33 -7.49 -17.23 19.89
CA LYS A 33 -7.04 -16.75 21.20
C LYS A 33 -6.37 -17.83 22.05
N SER A 34 -6.80 -19.09 21.92
CA SER A 34 -6.26 -20.21 22.70
C SER A 34 -4.81 -20.54 22.40
N SER A 35 -4.36 -20.34 21.16
CA SER A 35 -2.96 -20.56 20.76
C SER A 35 -2.15 -19.28 20.69
N ALA A 36 -2.81 -18.12 20.63
CA ALA A 36 -2.21 -16.81 20.37
C ALA A 36 -1.28 -16.82 19.12
N ALA A 37 -1.50 -17.77 18.20
CA ALA A 37 -0.68 -17.91 17.02
C ALA A 37 -0.89 -16.70 16.09
N PRO A 38 0.19 -16.08 15.59
CA PRO A 38 0.07 -14.97 14.64
C PRO A 38 -0.69 -15.43 13.38
N VAL A 39 -1.63 -14.60 12.92
CA VAL A 39 -2.23 -14.79 11.60
C VAL A 39 -1.18 -14.48 10.54
N PRO A 40 -0.98 -15.30 9.50
CA PRO A 40 0.04 -15.03 8.48
C PRO A 40 -0.18 -13.68 7.78
N PRO A 41 0.91 -12.98 7.42
CA PRO A 41 0.83 -11.76 6.63
C PRO A 41 0.38 -12.05 5.20
N ARG A 42 -0.12 -11.02 4.53
CA ARG A 42 -0.53 -11.05 3.13
C ARG A 42 0.18 -9.95 2.36
N ASP A 43 0.65 -10.28 1.18
CA ASP A 43 1.27 -9.31 0.30
C ASP A 43 0.23 -8.76 -0.67
N PHE A 44 0.35 -7.50 -1.03
CA PHE A 44 -0.40 -6.90 -2.13
C PHE A 44 0.54 -6.07 -3.00
N THR A 45 0.19 -5.95 -4.28
CA THR A 45 0.96 -5.21 -5.26
C THR A 45 0.12 -4.07 -5.81
N VAL A 46 0.68 -2.87 -5.80
CA VAL A 46 0.14 -1.72 -6.53
C VAL A 46 0.83 -1.70 -7.89
N ARG A 47 0.03 -1.84 -8.95
CA ARG A 47 0.48 -1.76 -10.34
C ARG A 47 0.00 -0.48 -10.98
N LEU A 48 0.89 0.19 -11.71
CA LEU A 48 0.54 1.33 -12.54
C LEU A 48 0.73 1.00 -14.01
N TYR A 49 -0.22 1.48 -14.80
CA TYR A 49 -0.27 1.33 -16.24
C TYR A 49 -0.45 2.71 -16.85
N GLU A 50 0.14 2.91 -18.01
CA GLU A 50 -0.23 4.04 -18.87
C GLU A 50 -1.68 3.89 -19.32
N THR A 51 -2.41 4.99 -19.47
CA THR A 51 -3.82 4.93 -19.87
C THR A 51 -3.96 4.20 -21.21
N GLY A 52 -4.73 3.10 -21.23
CA GLY A 52 -4.93 2.25 -22.42
C GLY A 52 -3.85 1.19 -22.65
N ALA A 53 -2.79 1.14 -21.82
CA ALA A 53 -1.76 0.12 -21.91
C ALA A 53 -2.13 -1.17 -21.15
N THR A 54 -1.75 -2.31 -21.72
CA THR A 54 -1.80 -3.62 -21.07
C THR A 54 -0.45 -4.01 -20.45
N VAL A 55 0.61 -3.28 -20.80
CA VAL A 55 1.96 -3.45 -20.27
C VAL A 55 2.11 -2.58 -19.03
N GLN A 56 2.62 -3.19 -17.96
CA GLN A 56 2.91 -2.50 -16.71
C GLN A 56 4.00 -1.44 -16.91
N GLY A 57 3.81 -0.29 -16.27
CA GLY A 57 4.72 0.85 -16.35
C GLY A 57 3.93 2.13 -16.58
N CYS A 58 4.51 3.25 -16.17
CA CYS A 58 3.92 4.55 -16.45
C CYS A 58 5.01 5.60 -16.66
N SER A 59 5.00 6.20 -17.86
CA SER A 59 5.94 7.26 -18.23
C SER A 59 5.76 8.53 -17.38
N ALA A 60 4.61 8.71 -16.72
CA ALA A 60 4.31 9.87 -15.87
C ALA A 60 5.37 10.10 -14.79
N PHE A 61 5.96 9.01 -14.28
CA PHE A 61 7.01 9.10 -13.27
C PHE A 61 8.26 9.80 -13.80
N LEU A 62 8.59 9.67 -15.09
CA LEU A 62 9.75 10.30 -15.72
C LEU A 62 9.66 11.84 -15.74
N ALA A 63 8.46 12.40 -15.54
CA ALA A 63 8.28 13.85 -15.38
C ALA A 63 8.83 14.39 -14.06
N GLY A 64 9.00 13.51 -13.06
CA GLY A 64 9.50 13.86 -11.74
C GLY A 64 10.82 13.15 -11.42
N GLN A 65 11.39 13.48 -10.27
CA GLN A 65 12.56 12.81 -9.70
C GLN A 65 12.17 11.72 -8.69
N ILE A 66 11.04 11.88 -8.01
CA ILE A 66 10.60 11.00 -6.92
C ILE A 66 9.12 10.67 -7.07
N ALA A 67 8.80 9.38 -6.92
CA ALA A 67 7.43 8.90 -6.76
C ALA A 67 7.10 8.73 -5.28
N THR A 68 6.01 9.35 -4.81
CA THR A 68 5.55 9.24 -3.42
C THR A 68 4.18 8.59 -3.38
N LEU A 69 4.06 7.50 -2.62
CA LEU A 69 2.80 6.88 -2.25
C LEU A 69 2.42 7.37 -0.85
N ASN A 70 1.39 8.21 -0.78
CA ASN A 70 0.84 8.73 0.47
C ASN A 70 -0.38 7.89 0.86
N PHE A 71 -0.39 7.36 2.08
CA PHE A 71 -1.38 6.42 2.58
C PHE A 71 -2.33 7.05 3.62
N GLY A 72 -3.59 6.64 3.55
CA GLY A 72 -4.60 6.89 4.56
C GLY A 72 -5.38 8.19 4.36
N ASN A 73 -6.70 8.07 4.37
CA ASN A 73 -7.61 9.18 4.62
C ASN A 73 -7.80 9.38 6.13
N PRO A 74 -8.36 10.53 6.57
CA PRO A 74 -8.69 10.76 7.98
C PRO A 74 -9.46 9.57 8.60
N GLY A 75 -8.94 9.05 9.71
CA GLY A 75 -9.53 7.94 10.45
C GLY A 75 -9.18 6.53 9.94
N GLN A 76 -8.43 6.40 8.84
CA GLN A 76 -7.94 5.09 8.36
C GLN A 76 -6.62 4.66 9.00
N LEU A 77 -5.81 5.61 9.47
CA LEU A 77 -4.54 5.37 10.15
C LEU A 77 -4.57 6.01 11.54
N ASP A 78 -3.89 5.35 12.48
CA ASP A 78 -3.52 5.92 13.77
C ASP A 78 -2.02 5.70 14.07
N GLY A 79 -1.59 5.93 15.31
CA GLY A 79 -0.21 5.71 15.74
C GLY A 79 0.24 4.24 15.73
N GLN A 80 -0.68 3.29 15.52
CA GLN A 80 -0.41 1.86 15.56
C GLN A 80 -0.65 1.15 14.23
N GLY A 81 -1.20 1.80 13.21
CA GLY A 81 -1.34 1.27 11.85
C GLY A 81 -2.69 1.57 11.23
N VAL A 82 -3.15 0.69 10.34
CA VAL A 82 -4.50 0.80 9.75
C VAL A 82 -5.55 0.45 10.79
N VAL A 83 -6.49 1.36 10.98
CA VAL A 83 -7.62 1.22 11.89
C VAL A 83 -8.61 0.20 11.33
N THR A 84 -9.08 -0.69 12.20
CA THR A 84 -10.15 -1.65 11.88
C THR A 84 -11.31 -1.48 12.86
N ARG A 85 -12.51 -1.90 12.43
CA ARG A 85 -13.72 -1.96 13.26
C ARG A 85 -14.21 -3.40 13.36
N GLY A 86 -14.84 -3.73 14.47
CA GLY A 86 -15.24 -5.09 14.83
C GLY A 86 -14.23 -5.76 15.76
N ALA A 87 -14.60 -6.89 16.33
CA ALA A 87 -13.78 -7.64 17.31
C ALA A 87 -13.23 -6.76 18.47
N GLY A 88 -13.97 -5.73 18.88
CA GLY A 88 -13.57 -4.81 19.94
C GLY A 88 -12.71 -3.62 19.50
N ASP A 89 -12.60 -3.36 18.18
CA ASP A 89 -12.00 -2.17 17.57
C ASP A 89 -10.50 -1.92 17.85
N GLY A 90 -9.84 -2.90 18.47
CA GLY A 90 -8.43 -2.83 18.85
C GLY A 90 -7.45 -3.45 17.84
N ILE A 91 -7.93 -4.17 16.82
CA ILE A 91 -7.06 -4.80 15.82
C ILE A 91 -6.48 -3.70 14.91
N ARG A 92 -5.20 -3.83 14.56
CA ARG A 92 -4.52 -2.95 13.59
C ARG A 92 -3.88 -3.75 12.48
N ILE A 93 -3.86 -3.20 11.27
CA ILE A 93 -3.09 -3.79 10.17
C ILE A 93 -1.76 -3.04 10.06
N ASP A 94 -0.66 -3.77 10.29
CA ASP A 94 0.70 -3.31 10.04
C ASP A 94 1.00 -3.47 8.55
N VAL A 95 1.03 -2.34 7.83
CA VAL A 95 1.38 -2.30 6.41
C VAL A 95 2.81 -1.76 6.27
N ARG A 96 3.62 -2.45 5.46
CA ARG A 96 5.02 -2.07 5.19
C ARG A 96 5.36 -2.23 3.72
N ALA A 97 6.23 -1.36 3.20
CA ALA A 97 6.84 -1.57 1.89
C ALA A 97 7.76 -2.79 1.93
N ALA A 98 7.61 -3.66 0.94
CA ALA A 98 8.42 -4.87 0.76
C ALA A 98 9.59 -4.65 -0.22
N ASP A 99 9.49 -3.64 -1.08
CA ASP A 99 10.53 -3.27 -2.03
C ASP A 99 11.77 -2.73 -1.31
N THR A 100 12.96 -3.05 -1.82
CA THR A 100 14.22 -2.56 -1.23
C THR A 100 14.51 -1.10 -1.57
N GLN A 101 13.87 -0.57 -2.62
CA GLN A 101 14.01 0.79 -3.12
C GLN A 101 13.15 1.81 -2.36
N ALA A 102 12.23 1.36 -1.52
CA ALA A 102 11.45 2.24 -0.66
C ALA A 102 12.35 2.93 0.37
N ASP A 103 12.23 4.25 0.49
CA ASP A 103 12.92 5.05 1.51
C ASP A 103 12.51 4.66 2.94
N PHE A 104 11.24 4.29 3.10
CA PHE A 104 10.63 3.88 4.35
C PHE A 104 10.01 2.48 4.23
N ARG A 105 10.49 1.56 5.05
CA ARG A 105 10.01 0.16 5.13
C ARG A 105 9.48 -0.18 6.53
N GLY A 106 9.28 0.84 7.36
CA GLY A 106 8.67 0.72 8.67
C GLY A 106 7.15 0.54 8.58
N ARG A 107 6.50 0.46 9.74
CA ARG A 107 5.04 0.43 9.82
C ARG A 107 4.47 1.75 9.34
N ILE A 108 3.56 1.67 8.37
CA ILE A 108 2.75 2.81 7.93
C ILE A 108 1.78 3.18 9.04
N THR A 109 1.84 4.43 9.49
CA THR A 109 1.04 5.00 10.59
C THR A 109 0.64 6.42 10.23
N GLN A 110 -0.25 7.04 11.01
CA GLN A 110 -0.63 8.45 10.79
C GLN A 110 0.59 9.39 10.76
N ALA A 111 1.63 9.12 11.55
CA ALA A 111 2.84 9.94 11.57
C ALA A 111 3.80 9.64 10.40
N ASN A 112 3.83 8.39 9.92
CA ASN A 112 4.71 7.93 8.85
C ASN A 112 3.87 7.23 7.78
N HIS A 113 3.26 8.02 6.91
CA HIS A 113 2.29 7.54 5.91
C HIS A 113 2.75 7.77 4.47
N GLU A 114 3.98 8.22 4.26
CA GLU A 114 4.56 8.39 2.94
C GLU A 114 5.64 7.35 2.69
N VAL A 115 5.64 6.78 1.49
CA VAL A 115 6.72 5.92 0.99
C VAL A 115 7.18 6.46 -0.34
N LYS A 116 8.47 6.76 -0.45
CA LYS A 116 9.09 7.36 -1.62
C LYS A 116 9.97 6.36 -2.33
N TYR A 117 9.99 6.48 -3.65
CA TYR A 117 10.70 5.59 -4.54
C TYR A 117 11.48 6.39 -5.61
N PRO A 118 12.69 5.94 -5.97
CA PRO A 118 13.40 6.47 -7.13
C PRO A 118 12.57 6.33 -8.41
N VAL A 119 12.61 7.34 -9.27
CA VAL A 119 11.85 7.39 -10.52
C VAL A 119 12.09 6.16 -11.42
N ASP A 120 13.33 5.73 -11.58
CA ASP A 120 13.67 4.57 -12.44
C ASP A 120 13.02 3.26 -11.97
N PHE A 121 12.79 3.15 -10.66
CA PHE A 121 12.02 2.04 -10.08
C PHE A 121 10.52 2.25 -10.29
N ALA A 122 10.03 3.45 -10.00
CA ALA A 122 8.62 3.79 -10.08
C ALA A 122 8.05 3.71 -11.51
N ALA A 123 8.84 4.08 -12.53
CA ALA A 123 8.47 3.99 -13.94
C ALA A 123 8.13 2.56 -14.39
N LYS A 124 8.65 1.54 -13.69
CA LYS A 124 8.28 0.13 -13.91
C LYS A 124 6.87 -0.21 -13.42
N GLY A 125 6.24 0.69 -12.68
CA GLY A 125 4.83 0.60 -12.29
C GLY A 125 4.50 -0.57 -11.36
N GLN A 126 5.42 -1.00 -10.49
CA GLN A 126 5.17 -2.08 -9.52
C GLN A 126 5.70 -1.73 -8.14
N PHE A 127 4.82 -1.73 -7.14
CA PHE A 127 5.15 -1.50 -5.73
C PHE A 127 4.56 -2.62 -4.88
N ARG A 128 5.37 -3.24 -4.03
CA ARG A 128 4.98 -4.39 -3.21
C ARG A 128 4.89 -3.99 -1.76
N PHE A 129 3.82 -4.41 -1.13
CA PHE A 129 3.53 -4.15 0.28
C PHE A 129 3.14 -5.43 0.98
N ARG A 130 3.40 -5.46 2.29
CA ARG A 130 3.02 -6.55 3.18
C ARG A 130 2.12 -6.03 4.28
N ALA A 131 0.98 -6.68 4.45
CA ALA A 131 -0.02 -6.37 5.46
C ALA A 131 -0.10 -7.50 6.49
N GLN A 132 0.00 -7.16 7.76
CA GLN A 132 -0.01 -8.10 8.88
C GLN A 132 -1.01 -7.63 9.94
N PRO A 133 -2.06 -8.40 10.26
CA PRO A 133 -2.94 -8.06 11.37
C PRO A 133 -2.20 -8.24 12.71
N VAL A 134 -2.38 -7.26 13.59
CA VAL A 134 -1.82 -7.21 14.94
C VAL A 134 -3.00 -7.21 15.91
N PHE A 135 -3.02 -8.23 16.77
CA PHE A 135 -4.11 -8.48 17.71
C PHE A 135 -3.69 -8.01 19.11
N PRO A 136 -4.46 -7.14 19.77
CA PRO A 136 -4.22 -6.82 21.18
C PRO A 136 -4.63 -7.98 22.08
N ALA A 137 -4.13 -7.99 23.32
CA ALA A 137 -4.40 -9.05 24.29
C ALA A 137 -5.89 -9.19 24.64
N ASP A 138 -6.62 -8.07 24.65
CA ASP A 138 -8.03 -7.96 25.01
C ASP A 138 -8.99 -8.03 23.82
N VAL A 139 -8.49 -8.44 22.64
CA VAL A 139 -9.31 -8.58 21.42
C VAL A 139 -10.59 -9.38 21.69
N LYS A 140 -11.74 -8.97 21.13
CA LYS A 140 -13.02 -9.67 21.29
C LYS A 140 -13.24 -10.68 20.16
N ALA A 141 -14.18 -11.60 20.35
CA ALA A 141 -14.59 -12.47 19.26
C ALA A 141 -15.46 -11.69 18.26
N GLY A 142 -15.30 -11.99 16.98
CA GLY A 142 -16.09 -11.37 15.90
C GLY A 142 -15.26 -11.14 14.64
N GLU A 143 -15.94 -10.66 13.61
CA GLU A 143 -15.30 -10.17 12.39
C GLU A 143 -14.70 -8.79 12.60
N TYR A 144 -13.70 -8.44 11.80
CA TYR A 144 -13.14 -7.10 11.73
C TYR A 144 -12.94 -6.70 10.26
N ASN A 145 -13.03 -5.40 9.99
CA ASN A 145 -12.81 -4.83 8.67
C ASN A 145 -12.17 -3.44 8.78
N GLY A 146 -11.45 -3.04 7.75
CA GLY A 146 -10.81 -1.73 7.65
C GLY A 146 -10.61 -1.37 6.19
N ALA A 147 -10.20 -0.12 5.96
CA ALA A 147 -9.89 0.38 4.64
C ALA A 147 -8.62 1.22 4.70
N LEU A 148 -7.80 1.11 3.66
CA LEU A 148 -6.61 1.93 3.48
C LEU A 148 -6.63 2.49 2.06
N THR A 149 -6.75 3.80 1.96
CA THR A 149 -6.64 4.54 0.70
C THR A 149 -5.18 4.95 0.51
N PHE A 150 -4.78 5.21 -0.74
CA PHE A 150 -3.51 5.83 -1.03
C PHE A 150 -3.62 6.74 -2.25
N VAL A 151 -2.69 7.68 -2.36
CA VAL A 151 -2.54 8.58 -3.50
C VAL A 151 -1.10 8.47 -3.99
N VAL A 152 -0.92 8.38 -5.30
CA VAL A 152 0.39 8.39 -5.94
C VAL A 152 0.65 9.79 -6.47
N THR A 153 1.80 10.36 -6.11
CA THR A 153 2.26 11.66 -6.61
C THR A 153 3.65 11.49 -7.21
N TYR A 154 3.92 12.26 -8.26
CA TYR A 154 5.21 12.31 -8.94
C TYR A 154 5.63 13.79 -8.98
N GLN A 155 6.80 14.08 -8.44
CA GLN A 155 7.38 15.42 -8.30
C GLN A 155 8.80 15.43 -8.82
#